data_AF-A0A2L0ND35-F1
#
_entry.id   AF-A0A2L0ND35-F1
#
_cell.length_a   1.000
_cell.length_b   1.000
_cell.length_c   1.000
_cell.angle_alpha   90.00
_cell.angle_beta   90.00
_cell.angle_gamma   90.00
#
_symmetry.space_group_name_H-M   'P 1'
#
loop_
_entity.id
_entity.type
_entity.pdbx_description
1 polymer ?
#
loop_
_entity_poly.entity_id
_entity_poly.type
_entity_poly.pdbx_seq_one_letter_code
_entity_poly.pdbx_strand_id
1 'polypeptide(L)'
;MTFHGEVPTPEQYDAARFFVLARERTAGQLLLDGEHEVVSVFGSWSSLMTKSLVRTRLAMDRGDLAAAARAWAVVLEGISWWAFTPDFPEVLREAGVAASRWD
;
A
#
# COMPACT_ATOMS: atom_id res chain seq x y z
N MET A 1 -6.71 18.48 4.11
CA MET A 1 -7.90 17.61 3.99
C MET A 1 -7.84 16.62 5.15
N THR A 2 -8.73 16.72 6.12
CA THR A 2 -8.81 15.79 7.25
C THR A 2 -9.79 14.68 6.90
N PHE A 3 -9.30 13.48 6.60
CA PHE A 3 -10.14 12.30 6.45
C PHE A 3 -10.71 11.96 7.84
N HIS A 4 -12.00 12.23 8.04
CA HIS A 4 -12.69 11.82 9.26
C HIS A 4 -12.80 10.29 9.28
N GLY A 5 -12.58 9.70 10.46
CA GLY A 5 -12.40 8.26 10.68
C GLY A 5 -13.65 7.44 10.42
N GLU A 6 -14.02 7.32 9.16
CA GLU A 6 -15.04 6.40 8.68
C GLU A 6 -14.42 5.02 8.43
N VAL A 7 -15.18 3.98 8.72
CA VAL A 7 -14.82 2.60 8.39
C VAL A 7 -14.98 2.42 6.87
N PRO A 8 -14.07 1.71 6.17
CA PRO A 8 -14.19 1.57 4.73
C PRO A 8 -15.42 0.78 4.34
N THR A 9 -15.98 1.09 3.18
CA THR A 9 -16.88 0.14 2.50
C THR A 9 -16.09 -1.09 2.04
N PRO A 10 -16.75 -2.24 1.79
CA PRO A 10 -16.07 -3.41 1.25
C PRO A 10 -15.25 -3.11 -0.02
N GLU A 11 -15.80 -2.29 -0.92
CA GLU A 11 -15.15 -1.91 -2.18
C GLU A 11 -13.91 -1.04 -1.95
N GLN A 12 -13.98 -0.10 -1.00
CA GLN A 12 -12.82 0.72 -0.62
C GLN A 12 -11.71 -0.12 0.00
N TYR A 13 -12.08 -1.07 0.86
CA TYR A 13 -11.14 -2.00 1.46
C TYR A 13 -10.45 -2.86 0.39
N ASP A 14 -11.22 -3.45 -0.51
CA ASP A 14 -10.70 -4.29 -1.59
C ASP A 14 -9.82 -3.50 -2.55
N ALA A 15 -10.20 -2.27 -2.91
CA ALA A 15 -9.40 -1.38 -3.73
C ALA A 15 -8.04 -1.07 -3.08
N ALA A 16 -8.02 -0.73 -1.79
CA ALA A 16 -6.78 -0.50 -1.06
C ALA A 16 -5.93 -1.78 -0.97
N ARG A 17 -6.55 -2.93 -0.74
CA ARG A 17 -5.85 -4.23 -0.72
C ARG A 17 -5.21 -4.53 -2.08
N PHE A 18 -5.94 -4.35 -3.18
CA PHE A 18 -5.41 -4.58 -4.52
C PHE A 18 -4.29 -3.60 -4.85
N PHE A 19 -4.40 -2.34 -4.44
CA PHE A 19 -3.33 -1.37 -4.60
C PHE A 19 -2.04 -1.82 -3.92
N VAL A 20 -2.10 -2.24 -2.64
CA VAL A 20 -0.92 -2.71 -1.89
C VAL A 20 -0.33 -3.96 -2.54
N LEU A 21 -1.15 -4.96 -2.88
CA LEU A 21 -0.71 -6.20 -3.53
C LEU A 21 -0.05 -5.97 -4.89
N ALA A 22 -0.60 -5.07 -5.70
CA ALA A 22 -0.03 -4.74 -7.00
C ALA A 22 1.39 -4.19 -6.84
N ARG A 23 1.63 -3.40 -5.80
CA ARG A 23 2.94 -2.83 -5.54
C ARG A 23 3.92 -3.82 -4.91
N GLU A 24 3.44 -4.73 -4.07
CA GLU A 24 4.26 -5.85 -3.55
C GLU A 24 4.87 -6.67 -4.70
N ARG A 25 4.09 -6.93 -5.75
CA ARG A 25 4.59 -7.61 -6.95
C ARG A 25 5.66 -6.81 -7.68
N THR A 26 5.46 -5.51 -7.88
CA THR A 26 6.45 -4.65 -8.56
C THR A 26 7.76 -4.58 -7.80
N ALA A 27 7.73 -4.49 -6.47
CA ALA A 27 8.93 -4.47 -5.67
C ALA A 27 9.69 -5.81 -5.68
N GLY A 28 8.98 -6.93 -5.73
CA GLY A 28 9.60 -8.24 -5.94
C GLY A 28 10.38 -8.32 -7.25
N GLN A 29 9.91 -7.65 -8.30
CA GLN A 29 10.64 -7.55 -9.57
C GLN A 29 11.89 -6.68 -9.45
N LEU A 30 11.79 -5.50 -8.81
CA LEU A 30 12.93 -4.61 -8.55
C LEU A 30 14.07 -5.26 -7.74
N LEU A 31 13.75 -6.20 -6.85
CA LEU A 31 14.76 -6.95 -6.10
C LEU A 31 15.66 -7.80 -7.01
N LEU A 32 15.11 -8.29 -8.12
CA LEU A 32 15.88 -9.06 -9.11
C LEU A 32 16.85 -8.16 -9.88
N ASP A 33 16.58 -6.85 -9.95
CA ASP A 33 17.37 -5.85 -10.65
C ASP A 33 18.49 -5.22 -9.77
N GLY A 34 18.60 -5.61 -8.50
CA GLY A 34 19.67 -5.17 -7.58
C GLY A 34 19.36 -3.90 -6.78
N GLU A 35 18.13 -3.38 -6.84
CA GLU A 35 17.69 -2.14 -6.18
C GLU A 35 17.34 -2.36 -4.69
N HIS A 36 18.31 -2.81 -3.88
CA HIS A 36 18.08 -3.28 -2.51
C HIS A 36 17.50 -2.22 -1.55
N GLU A 37 17.86 -0.95 -1.68
CA GLU A 37 17.36 0.12 -0.81
C GLU A 37 15.88 0.41 -1.08
N VAL A 38 15.50 0.51 -2.36
CA VAL A 38 14.11 0.70 -2.81
C VAL A 38 13.24 -0.46 -2.32
N VAL A 39 13.74 -1.69 -2.43
CA VAL A 39 13.03 -2.88 -1.97
C VAL A 39 12.87 -2.92 -0.46
N SER A 40 13.86 -2.45 0.32
CA SER A 40 13.79 -2.41 1.78
C SER A 40 12.73 -1.42 2.28
N VAL A 41 12.71 -0.21 1.71
CA VAL A 41 11.68 0.81 1.98
C VAL A 41 10.30 0.29 1.58
N PHE A 42 10.21 -0.34 0.41
CA PHE A 42 8.99 -0.96 -0.07
C PHE A 42 8.48 -2.06 0.88
N GLY A 43 9.36 -2.99 1.27
CA GLY A 43 9.02 -4.12 2.14
C GLY A 43 8.50 -3.64 3.50
N SER A 44 9.09 -2.56 4.02
CA SER A 44 8.64 -1.94 5.27
C SER A 44 7.25 -1.31 5.14
N TRP A 45 7.02 -0.54 4.07
CA TRP A 45 5.72 0.09 3.81
C TRP A 45 4.62 -0.95 3.58
N SER A 46 4.85 -1.92 2.68
CA SER A 46 3.86 -2.97 2.36
C SER A 46 3.53 -3.84 3.56
N SER A 47 4.53 -4.22 4.38
CA SER A 47 4.31 -4.94 5.64
C SER A 47 3.41 -4.15 6.59
N LEU A 48 3.61 -2.83 6.72
CA LEU A 48 2.77 -1.97 7.54
C LEU A 48 1.34 -1.90 6.98
N MET A 49 1.18 -1.69 5.68
CA MET A 49 -0.14 -1.59 5.03
C MET A 49 -0.93 -2.89 5.15
N THR A 50 -0.29 -4.03 4.87
CA THR A 50 -0.91 -5.36 4.99
C THR A 50 -1.34 -5.65 6.43
N LYS A 51 -0.52 -5.32 7.44
CA LYS A 51 -0.91 -5.44 8.85
C LYS A 51 -2.09 -4.55 9.22
N SER A 52 -2.10 -3.30 8.74
CA SER A 52 -3.18 -2.35 9.00
C SER A 52 -4.49 -2.78 8.33
N LEU A 53 -4.46 -3.25 7.08
CA LEU A 53 -5.62 -3.84 6.40
C LEU A 53 -6.20 -5.02 7.19
N VAL A 54 -5.36 -5.97 7.62
CA VAL A 54 -5.82 -7.10 8.45
C VAL A 54 -6.47 -6.63 9.75
N ARG A 55 -5.88 -5.63 10.43
CA ARG A 55 -6.46 -5.04 11.65
C ARG A 55 -7.81 -4.38 11.39
N THR A 56 -7.93 -3.63 10.29
CA THR A 56 -9.20 -3.03 9.87
C THR A 56 -10.27 -4.10 9.69
N ARG A 57 -9.96 -5.17 8.94
CA ARG A 57 -10.92 -6.25 8.67
C ARG A 57 -11.34 -6.98 9.94
N LEU A 58 -10.39 -7.37 10.79
CA LEU A 58 -10.70 -8.05 12.05
C LEU A 58 -11.53 -7.18 12.99
N ALA A 59 -11.30 -5.87 13.02
CA ALA A 59 -12.09 -4.94 13.81
C ALA A 59 -13.53 -4.80 13.27
N MET A 60 -13.69 -4.72 11.95
CA MET A 60 -15.01 -4.73 11.30
C MET A 60 -15.78 -6.02 11.61
N ASP A 61 -15.13 -7.18 11.49
CA ASP A 61 -15.75 -8.49 11.76
C ASP A 61 -16.19 -8.65 13.23
N ARG A 62 -15.55 -7.93 14.15
CA ARG A 62 -15.91 -7.89 15.59
C ARG A 62 -16.89 -6.78 15.96
N GLY A 63 -17.24 -5.90 15.02
CA GLY A 63 -18.06 -4.71 15.28
C GLY A 63 -17.35 -3.58 16.04
N ASP A 64 -16.02 -3.64 16.21
CA ASP A 64 -15.23 -2.55 16.83
C ASP A 64 -14.92 -1.47 15.79
N LEU A 65 -15.92 -0.64 15.51
CA LEU A 65 -15.83 0.39 14.47
C LEU A 65 -14.74 1.44 14.76
N ALA A 66 -14.48 1.74 16.04
CA ALA A 66 -13.45 2.69 16.43
C ALA A 66 -12.04 2.15 16.15
N ALA A 67 -11.79 0.86 16.44
CA ALA A 67 -10.53 0.23 16.06
C ALA A 67 -10.39 0.10 14.53
N ALA A 68 -11.48 -0.22 13.83
CA ALA A 68 -11.48 -0.30 12.37
C ALA A 68 -11.11 1.04 11.72
N ALA A 69 -11.73 2.14 12.15
CA ALA A 69 -11.45 3.48 11.66
C ALA A 69 -9.99 3.91 11.92
N ARG A 70 -9.44 3.64 13.11
CA ARG A 70 -8.04 3.95 13.42
C ARG A 70 -7.06 3.17 12.55
N ALA A 71 -7.28 1.86 12.38
CA ALA A 71 -6.43 1.04 11.52
C ALA A 71 -6.55 1.45 10.05
N TRP A 72 -7.75 1.84 9.62
CA TRP A 72 -8.01 2.31 8.27
C TRP A 72 -7.36 3.66 7.96
N ALA A 73 -7.36 4.60 8.91
CA ALA A 73 -6.67 5.87 8.75
C ALA A 73 -5.18 5.69 8.41
N VAL A 74 -4.51 4.72 9.06
CA VAL A 74 -3.11 4.37 8.75
C VAL A 74 -2.95 3.88 7.31
N VAL A 75 -3.92 3.12 6.79
CA VAL A 75 -3.92 2.68 5.38
C VAL A 75 -4.06 3.88 4.44
N LEU A 76 -5.00 4.78 4.71
CA LEU A 76 -5.21 5.98 3.89
C LEU A 76 -4.00 6.91 3.90
N GLU A 77 -3.39 7.14 5.06
CA GLU A 77 -2.16 7.92 5.19
C GLU A 77 -1.00 7.26 4.43
N GLY A 78 -0.83 5.94 4.56
CA GLY A 78 0.22 5.20 3.86
C GLY A 78 0.06 5.19 2.34
N ILE A 79 -1.18 5.06 1.83
CA ILE A 79 -1.48 5.17 0.40
C ILE A 79 -1.30 6.61 -0.10
N SER A 80 -1.72 7.60 0.69
CA SER A 80 -1.56 9.01 0.32
C SER A 80 -0.09 9.39 0.24
N TRP A 81 0.72 8.98 1.22
CA TRP A 81 2.16 9.20 1.20
C TRP A 81 2.81 8.60 -0.05
N TRP A 82 2.34 7.42 -0.48
CA TRP A 82 2.75 6.80 -1.73
C TRP A 82 2.39 7.61 -2.97
N ALA A 83 1.20 8.18 -3.02
CA ALA A 83 0.72 8.96 -4.15
C ALA A 83 1.43 10.33 -4.29
N PHE A 84 1.97 10.87 -3.20
CA PHE A 84 2.55 12.22 -3.14
C PHE A 84 4.07 12.28 -2.97
N THR A 85 4.77 11.15 -2.92
CA THR A 85 6.25 11.16 -2.91
C THR A 85 6.73 11.28 -4.36
N PRO A 86 7.37 12.37 -4.82
CA PRO A 86 7.67 12.61 -6.23
C PRO A 86 8.84 11.76 -6.80
N ASP A 87 9.82 11.41 -5.98
CA ASP A 87 11.02 10.67 -6.42
C ASP A 87 10.77 9.15 -6.54
N PHE A 88 9.71 8.67 -5.91
CA PHE A 88 9.36 7.25 -5.83
C PHE A 88 8.60 6.71 -7.08
N PRO A 89 7.68 7.47 -7.71
CA PRO A 89 7.06 7.16 -9.00
C PRO A 89 8.04 7.11 -10.16
N GLU A 90 9.11 7.90 -10.13
CA GLU A 90 10.06 7.98 -11.25
C GLU A 90 10.90 6.71 -11.36
N VAL A 91 11.45 6.22 -10.24
CA VAL A 91 12.16 4.93 -10.18
C VAL A 91 11.27 3.76 -10.58
N LEU A 92 9.99 3.77 -10.17
CA LEU A 92 9.01 2.75 -10.59
C LEU A 92 8.55 2.90 -12.05
N ARG A 93 8.50 4.12 -12.58
CA ARG A 93 8.18 4.39 -13.99
C ARG A 93 9.32 3.89 -14.86
N GLU A 94 10.57 4.15 -14.49
CA GLU A 94 11.75 3.68 -15.20
C GLU A 94 11.88 2.16 -15.13
N ALA A 95 11.67 1.56 -13.95
CA ALA A 95 11.66 0.11 -13.81
C ALA A 95 10.47 -0.57 -14.51
N GLY A 96 9.28 0.04 -14.48
CA GLY A 96 8.11 -0.44 -15.22
C GLY A 96 8.26 -0.32 -16.74
N VAL A 97 8.94 0.72 -17.23
CA VAL A 97 9.34 0.87 -18.64
C VAL A 97 10.44 -0.12 -19.02
N ALA A 98 11.36 -0.42 -18.11
CA ALA A 98 12.39 -1.44 -18.34
C ALA A 98 11.75 -2.83 -18.44
N ALA A 99 10.87 -3.23 -17.52
CA ALA A 99 10.20 -4.53 -17.52
C ALA A 99 9.30 -4.74 -18.74
N SER A 100 8.60 -3.71 -19.22
CA SER A 100 7.71 -3.79 -20.41
C SER A 100 8.44 -3.81 -21.76
N ARG A 101 9.78 -3.73 -21.78
CA ARG A 101 10.60 -3.93 -23.00
C ARG A 101 11.02 -5.39 -23.22
N TRP A 102 10.69 -6.28 -22.28
CA TRP A 102 11.02 -7.71 -22.34
C TRP A 102 9.79 -8.61 -22.56
N ASP A 103 8.60 -8.03 -22.71
CA ASP A 103 7.37 -8.66 -23.21
C ASP A 103 7.25 -8.46 -24.74
#